data_AF-A0A3A8T8R0-F1
#
_entry.id   AF-A0A3A8T8R0-F1
#
_cell.length_a   1.000
_cell.length_b   1.000
_cell.length_c   1.000
_cell.angle_alpha   90.00
_cell.angle_beta   90.00
_cell.angle_gamma   90.00
#
_symmetry.space_group_name_H-M   'P 1'
#
loop_
_entity.id
_entity.type
_entity.pdbx_description
1 polymer ?
#
loop_
_entity_poly.entity_id
_entity_poly.type
_entity_poly.pdbx_seq_one_letter_code
_entity_poly.pdbx_strand_id
1 'polypeptide(L)'
;MRRLSLALLFGVSLAGCGGDLELENQEIISNLTEAGFPVSDIQVFDGAVYVGRDAHVTLEASREMLQPLDGSAEQYRTTNQVGTGVTKICVNPTAAFNGYPNLSQGLDLAIANYNEQGLRLTFARGPTTGCTANISAETTTGTGGQAGFPSNGIPYGVFYIGTGLDAYSADVNEHVITHELGHAIGFRHSDFYNRSISCGIGGDEGDAGVGAIHIPGTPTTATVGGSVMNSCFRSTETGEWTSSDITALAALYPGGLVQSCSNYNIVSYRGQNGTQIRCGCGAVGSGTVWGTDRYTDDSNVCVAALHAGAIGPVGGTVVVTIQAGQASYAGTTRNGVTTLAYGAWAGSFSVSGLPPLPNACSSYDFTSYRGQNGTRLRCNCGPLSGGTVWGTDLYTDDSNACAAAVHAGVIAASGGNVTVTIQPGQASYTGTTRNGITTLSYGAWSGSYSLTP
;
A
#
# COMPACT_ATOMS: atom_id res chain seq x y z
N MET A 1 -47.79 71.73 14.50
CA MET A 1 -46.60 72.04 13.67
C MET A 1 -46.12 70.78 12.99
N ARG A 2 -45.67 70.90 11.74
CA ARG A 2 -45.50 69.84 10.73
C ARG A 2 -44.07 69.28 10.77
N ARG A 3 -43.91 68.01 10.36
CA ARG A 3 -42.65 67.25 10.03
C ARG A 3 -41.95 66.64 11.27
N LEU A 4 -41.36 65.44 11.27
CA LEU A 4 -40.67 64.66 10.22
C LEU A 4 -40.94 63.14 10.37
N SER A 5 -40.88 62.44 9.24
CA SER A 5 -40.86 60.97 9.09
C SER A 5 -39.49 60.38 9.41
N LEU A 6 -39.43 59.16 9.98
CA LEU A 6 -38.37 58.19 9.68
C LEU A 6 -38.88 56.76 9.92
N ALA A 7 -38.87 55.96 8.86
CA ALA A 7 -39.17 54.54 8.88
C ALA A 7 -37.89 53.75 9.17
N LEU A 8 -37.96 52.73 10.03
CA LEU A 8 -37.02 51.61 10.03
C LEU A 8 -37.79 50.30 9.90
N LEU A 9 -37.68 49.68 8.73
CA LEU A 9 -37.85 48.24 8.55
C LEU A 9 -36.59 47.56 9.11
N PHE A 10 -36.74 46.65 10.06
CA PHE A 10 -35.75 45.60 10.30
C PHE A 10 -36.29 44.30 9.71
N GLY A 11 -35.64 43.85 8.65
CA GLY A 11 -35.85 42.55 8.05
C GLY A 11 -35.41 41.45 9.01
N VAL A 12 -36.22 40.40 9.07
CA VAL A 12 -35.84 39.12 9.66
C VAL A 12 -34.88 38.45 8.66
N SER A 13 -33.60 38.45 8.98
CA SER A 13 -32.58 37.65 8.30
C SER A 13 -32.62 36.23 8.84
N LEU A 14 -33.14 35.30 8.04
CA LEU A 14 -32.88 33.87 8.15
C LEU A 14 -31.40 33.62 7.78
N ALA A 15 -30.59 33.29 8.77
CA ALA A 15 -29.25 32.73 8.58
C ALA A 15 -29.09 31.61 9.61
N GLY A 16 -29.30 30.37 9.16
CA GLY A 16 -29.28 29.19 10.02
C GLY A 16 -28.85 27.96 9.23
N CYS A 17 -27.59 27.95 8.78
CA CYS A 17 -26.86 26.77 8.31
C CYS A 17 -25.37 26.86 8.69
N GLY A 18 -25.06 27.47 9.84
CA GLY A 18 -23.69 27.59 10.36
C GLY A 18 -23.52 27.10 11.80
N GLY A 19 -24.58 27.21 12.63
CA GLY A 19 -24.49 26.89 14.06
C GLY A 19 -24.30 25.40 14.37
N ASP A 20 -24.88 24.49 13.58
CA ASP A 20 -24.78 23.05 13.86
C ASP A 20 -23.36 22.49 13.63
N LEU A 21 -22.70 22.91 12.54
CA LEU A 21 -21.31 22.53 12.23
C LEU A 21 -20.31 23.12 13.23
N GLU A 22 -20.56 24.34 13.70
CA GLU A 22 -19.69 24.99 14.69
C GLU A 22 -19.81 24.33 16.07
N LEU A 23 -21.02 23.90 16.45
CA LEU A 23 -21.26 23.15 17.69
C LEU A 23 -20.66 21.73 17.62
N GLU A 24 -20.79 21.06 16.48
CA GLU A 24 -20.20 19.75 16.23
C GLU A 24 -18.67 19.81 16.30
N ASN A 25 -18.04 20.79 15.65
CA ASN A 25 -16.59 20.98 15.71
C ASN A 25 -16.12 21.35 17.12
N GLN A 26 -16.88 22.15 17.87
CA GLN A 26 -16.56 22.45 19.27
C GLN A 26 -16.62 21.19 20.14
N GLU A 27 -17.59 20.31 19.90
CA GLU A 27 -17.69 19.04 20.62
C GLU A 27 -16.52 18.12 20.26
N ILE A 28 -16.16 18.00 18.98
CA ILE A 28 -14.99 17.22 18.54
C ILE A 28 -13.71 17.78 19.18
N ILE A 29 -13.47 19.09 19.11
CA ILE A 29 -12.30 19.74 19.72
C ILE A 29 -12.29 19.54 21.25
N SER A 30 -13.45 19.60 21.90
CA SER A 30 -13.57 19.36 23.34
C SER A 30 -13.21 17.93 23.69
N ASN A 31 -13.76 16.95 22.95
CA ASN A 31 -13.46 15.53 23.13
C ASN A 31 -11.97 15.23 22.90
N LEU A 32 -11.36 15.88 21.89
CA LEU A 32 -9.93 15.84 21.63
C LEU A 32 -9.12 16.46 22.77
N THR A 33 -9.50 17.63 23.27
CA THR A 33 -8.75 18.27 24.37
C THR A 33 -8.86 17.45 25.66
N GLU A 34 -10.03 16.87 25.95
CA GLU A 34 -10.28 16.00 27.11
C GLU A 34 -9.55 14.65 26.99
N ALA A 35 -9.38 14.14 25.77
CA ALA A 35 -8.58 12.95 25.46
C ALA A 35 -7.05 13.20 25.46
N GLY A 36 -6.58 14.41 25.78
CA GLY A 36 -5.17 14.69 26.07
C GLY A 36 -4.35 15.30 24.94
N PHE A 37 -4.99 15.81 23.89
CA PHE A 37 -4.28 16.39 22.75
C PHE A 37 -3.71 17.78 23.03
N PRO A 38 -2.52 18.11 22.49
CA PRO A 38 -2.08 19.49 22.44
C PRO A 38 -2.99 20.29 21.50
N VAL A 39 -3.52 21.42 21.97
CA VAL A 39 -4.34 22.33 21.14
C VAL A 39 -3.61 22.80 19.88
N SER A 40 -2.27 22.76 19.85
CA SER A 40 -1.45 23.07 18.67
C SER A 40 -1.60 22.06 17.52
N ASP A 41 -2.03 20.84 17.82
CA ASP A 41 -2.09 19.72 16.88
C ASP A 41 -3.52 19.44 16.40
N ILE A 42 -4.50 20.16 16.94
CA ILE A 42 -5.90 20.17 16.50
C ILE A 42 -6.11 21.34 15.55
N GLN A 43 -6.58 21.06 14.34
CA GLN A 43 -6.82 22.09 13.32
C GLN A 43 -8.22 21.96 12.75
N VAL A 44 -8.91 23.09 12.57
CA VAL A 44 -10.15 23.14 11.78
C VAL A 44 -9.78 23.61 10.39
N PHE A 45 -10.01 22.77 9.39
CA PHE A 45 -9.81 23.11 7.99
C PHE A 45 -11.08 22.75 7.22
N ASP A 46 -11.58 23.70 6.42
CA ASP A 46 -12.80 23.57 5.63
C ASP A 46 -14.04 23.08 6.41
N GLY A 47 -14.17 23.49 7.68
CA GLY A 47 -15.28 23.12 8.54
C GLY A 47 -15.21 21.71 9.13
N ALA A 48 -14.09 21.01 9.00
CA ALA A 48 -13.81 19.69 9.58
C ALA A 48 -12.63 19.75 10.57
N VAL A 49 -12.62 18.87 11.58
CA VAL A 49 -11.57 18.84 12.62
C VAL A 49 -10.53 17.77 12.32
N TYR A 50 -9.26 18.15 12.33
CA TYR A 50 -8.12 17.30 12.04
C TYR A 50 -7.17 17.22 13.22
N VAL A 51 -6.54 16.06 13.36
CA VAL A 51 -5.41 15.78 14.25
C VAL A 51 -4.19 15.51 13.40
N GLY A 52 -3.01 15.98 13.81
CA GLY A 52 -1.76 15.61 13.11
C GLY A 52 -1.62 16.25 11.72
N ARG A 53 -2.63 17.00 11.26
CA ARG A 53 -2.78 17.70 9.96
C ARG A 53 -3.31 16.85 8.80
N ASP A 54 -3.52 15.57 9.01
CA ASP A 54 -3.88 14.60 7.96
C ASP A 54 -4.98 13.62 8.39
N ALA A 55 -5.21 13.44 9.69
CA ALA A 55 -6.28 12.59 10.21
C ALA A 55 -7.55 13.40 10.53
N HIS A 56 -8.58 13.28 9.69
CA HIS A 56 -9.91 13.83 9.97
C HIS A 56 -10.62 13.05 11.09
N VAL A 57 -11.20 13.77 12.05
CA VAL A 57 -11.94 13.22 13.19
C VAL A 57 -13.42 13.60 13.08
N THR A 58 -14.31 12.60 12.95
CA THR A 58 -15.76 12.84 12.94
C THR A 58 -16.32 12.96 14.36
N LEU A 59 -17.53 13.50 14.50
CA LEU A 59 -18.22 13.60 15.78
C LEU A 59 -18.44 12.24 16.45
N GLU A 60 -18.84 11.22 15.69
CA GLU A 60 -19.01 9.86 16.22
C GLU A 60 -17.69 9.29 16.71
N ALA A 61 -16.62 9.40 15.90
CA ALA A 61 -15.28 9.00 16.31
C ALA A 61 -14.85 9.75 17.57
N SER A 62 -15.26 11.03 17.72
CA SER A 62 -14.90 11.84 18.87
C SER A 62 -15.61 11.46 20.18
N ARG A 63 -16.83 10.94 20.09
CA ARG A 63 -17.63 10.53 21.25
C ARG A 63 -17.23 9.17 21.80
N GLU A 64 -16.60 8.32 20.98
CA GLU A 64 -16.06 7.03 21.40
C GLU A 64 -14.71 7.16 22.15
N MET A 65 -14.17 8.38 22.28
CA MET A 65 -12.81 8.68 22.75
C MET A 65 -12.52 8.60 24.26
N LEU A 66 -13.52 8.45 25.12
CA LEU A 66 -13.35 8.63 26.59
C LEU A 66 -12.84 7.36 27.33
N GLN A 67 -11.94 6.58 26.74
CA GLN A 67 -11.31 5.41 27.38
C GLN A 67 -9.79 5.44 27.22
N PRO A 68 -8.99 5.27 28.30
CA PRO A 68 -7.55 5.49 28.27
C PRO A 68 -6.74 4.24 27.89
N LEU A 69 -5.65 4.40 27.11
CA LEU A 69 -4.54 3.42 27.08
C LEU A 69 -3.13 4.05 26.92
N ASP A 70 -2.17 3.47 27.64
CA ASP A 70 -0.75 3.83 27.75
C ASP A 70 0.14 3.29 26.59
N GLY A 71 1.14 4.08 26.16
CA GLY A 71 2.51 3.61 25.86
C GLY A 71 2.95 3.38 24.40
N SER A 72 4.21 3.76 24.12
CA SER A 72 4.93 3.71 22.82
C SER A 72 5.44 2.33 22.39
N ALA A 73 5.19 2.00 21.11
CA ALA A 73 5.40 0.79 20.32
C ALA A 73 5.48 1.19 18.79
N GLU A 74 5.60 0.30 17.79
CA GLU A 74 5.72 0.65 16.35
C GLU A 74 4.62 -0.10 15.57
N GLN A 75 4.06 0.55 14.55
CA GLN A 75 2.87 0.11 13.81
C GLN A 75 1.61 0.03 14.68
N TYR A 76 0.67 0.92 14.39
CA TYR A 76 -0.55 1.08 15.16
C TYR A 76 -1.77 0.99 14.29
N ARG A 77 -2.84 0.51 14.91
CA ARG A 77 -4.17 0.51 14.32
C ARG A 77 -5.14 1.24 15.21
N THR A 78 -6.19 1.73 14.57
CA THR A 78 -7.39 2.15 15.28
C THR A 78 -8.17 0.94 15.81
N THR A 79 -9.10 1.21 16.73
CA THR A 79 -10.11 0.29 17.25
C THR A 79 -11.03 -0.21 16.13
N ASN A 80 -11.32 0.65 15.15
CA ASN A 80 -12.21 0.37 14.03
C ASN A 80 -11.43 -0.15 12.81
N GLN A 81 -11.73 -1.39 12.41
CA GLN A 81 -11.13 -2.04 11.25
C GLN A 81 -12.15 -2.29 10.16
N VAL A 82 -11.68 -2.49 8.93
CA VAL A 82 -12.52 -2.93 7.82
C VAL A 82 -13.01 -4.37 8.06
N GLY A 83 -14.33 -4.53 8.12
CA GLY A 83 -14.98 -5.79 8.45
C GLY A 83 -14.79 -6.88 7.40
N THR A 84 -15.18 -8.11 7.75
CA THR A 84 -15.06 -9.29 6.88
C THR A 84 -15.97 -9.26 5.66
N GLY A 85 -17.04 -8.45 5.69
CA GLY A 85 -17.95 -8.24 4.56
C GLY A 85 -17.39 -7.38 3.42
N VAL A 86 -16.28 -6.68 3.66
CA VAL A 86 -15.57 -5.91 2.61
C VAL A 86 -14.45 -6.77 2.05
N THR A 87 -14.54 -7.07 0.75
CA THR A 87 -13.60 -7.93 0.01
C THR A 87 -12.98 -7.24 -1.19
N LYS A 88 -13.68 -6.30 -1.82
CA LYS A 88 -13.19 -5.44 -2.92
C LYS A 88 -13.51 -3.98 -2.63
N ILE A 89 -12.48 -3.16 -2.51
CA ILE A 89 -12.56 -1.71 -2.33
C ILE A 89 -12.26 -1.06 -3.68
N CYS A 90 -13.21 -0.29 -4.20
CA CYS A 90 -12.99 0.45 -5.44
C CYS A 90 -12.55 1.87 -5.13
N VAL A 91 -11.37 2.23 -5.62
CA VAL A 91 -10.80 3.57 -5.47
C VAL A 91 -11.15 4.38 -6.71
N ASN A 92 -12.03 5.35 -6.56
CA ASN A 92 -12.64 6.11 -7.65
C ASN A 92 -11.99 7.51 -7.74
N PRO A 93 -10.96 7.70 -8.58
CA PRO A 93 -10.37 9.01 -8.77
C PRO A 93 -11.29 9.95 -9.53
N THR A 94 -11.35 11.21 -9.09
CA THR A 94 -12.05 12.27 -9.81
C THR A 94 -11.37 12.59 -11.14
N ALA A 95 -12.08 13.28 -12.03
CA ALA A 95 -11.49 13.77 -13.28
C ALA A 95 -10.31 14.72 -13.04
N ALA A 96 -10.38 15.53 -11.97
CA ALA A 96 -9.29 16.42 -11.55
C ALA A 96 -8.05 15.62 -11.12
N PHE A 97 -8.23 14.60 -10.29
CA PHE A 97 -7.16 13.70 -9.87
C PHE A 97 -6.45 13.05 -11.06
N ASN A 98 -7.23 12.51 -12.02
CA ASN A 98 -6.69 11.93 -13.25
C ASN A 98 -6.01 12.95 -14.18
N GLY A 99 -6.24 14.25 -13.97
CA GLY A 99 -5.59 15.33 -14.73
C GLY A 99 -4.11 15.51 -14.38
N TYR A 100 -3.66 14.98 -13.24
CA TYR A 100 -2.28 15.04 -12.77
C TYR A 100 -1.57 13.69 -13.04
N PRO A 101 -0.62 13.63 -13.99
CA PRO A 101 -0.04 12.36 -14.43
C PRO A 101 0.64 11.56 -13.33
N ASN A 102 1.40 12.20 -12.44
CA ASN A 102 2.14 11.50 -11.39
C ASN A 102 1.21 11.05 -10.25
N LEU A 103 0.16 11.83 -9.95
CA LEU A 103 -0.89 11.39 -9.02
C LEU A 103 -1.66 10.19 -9.56
N SER A 104 -2.05 10.26 -10.84
CA SER A 104 -2.73 9.15 -11.51
C SER A 104 -1.86 7.90 -11.54
N GLN A 105 -0.58 8.01 -11.88
CA GLN A 105 0.33 6.86 -11.90
C GLN A 105 0.59 6.32 -10.49
N GLY A 106 0.82 7.19 -9.50
CA GLY A 106 1.01 6.80 -8.11
C GLY A 106 -0.17 6.02 -7.54
N LEU A 107 -1.41 6.35 -7.95
CA LEU A 107 -2.60 5.60 -7.56
C LEU A 107 -2.62 4.17 -8.15
N ASP A 108 -2.20 3.99 -9.39
CA ASP A 108 -2.10 2.65 -9.98
C ASP A 108 -1.06 1.79 -9.23
N LEU A 109 0.07 2.40 -8.90
CA LEU A 109 1.15 1.75 -8.16
C LEU A 109 0.72 1.38 -6.73
N ALA A 110 0.09 2.30 -6.00
CA ALA A 110 -0.42 2.05 -4.65
C ALA A 110 -1.45 0.91 -4.63
N ILE A 111 -2.38 0.89 -5.59
CA ILE A 111 -3.36 -0.20 -5.73
C ILE A 111 -2.65 -1.54 -6.01
N ALA A 112 -1.64 -1.55 -6.88
CA ALA A 112 -0.85 -2.75 -7.14
C ALA A 112 -0.13 -3.21 -5.87
N ASN A 113 0.54 -2.30 -5.17
CA ASN A 113 1.31 -2.55 -3.96
C ASN A 113 0.47 -3.20 -2.85
N TYR A 114 -0.77 -2.73 -2.62
CA TYR A 114 -1.71 -3.41 -1.71
C TYR A 114 -2.13 -4.81 -2.17
N ASN A 115 -2.45 -4.96 -3.46
CA ASN A 115 -2.93 -6.22 -4.00
C ASN A 115 -1.83 -7.31 -4.03
N GLU A 116 -0.58 -6.90 -4.17
CA GLU A 116 0.60 -7.79 -4.09
C GLU A 116 0.72 -8.48 -2.72
N GLN A 117 0.29 -7.82 -1.64
CA GLN A 117 0.32 -8.41 -0.30
C GLN A 117 -0.69 -9.54 -0.13
N GLY A 118 -1.71 -9.59 -0.99
CA GLY A 118 -2.70 -10.66 -0.95
C GLY A 118 -3.46 -10.68 0.38
N LEU A 119 -4.05 -9.55 0.72
CA LEU A 119 -4.87 -9.40 1.90
C LEU A 119 -6.23 -10.08 1.68
N ARG A 120 -7.03 -10.17 2.74
CA ARG A 120 -8.45 -10.59 2.62
C ARG A 120 -9.26 -9.64 1.73
N LEU A 121 -8.84 -8.38 1.67
CA LEU A 121 -9.41 -7.33 0.84
C LEU A 121 -8.50 -7.03 -0.36
N THR A 122 -9.09 -6.60 -1.46
CA THR A 122 -8.38 -6.12 -2.65
C THR A 122 -8.82 -4.71 -3.01
N PHE A 123 -7.95 -3.99 -3.70
CA PHE A 123 -8.24 -2.67 -4.25
C PHE A 123 -8.41 -2.77 -5.76
N ALA A 124 -9.31 -1.97 -6.33
CA ALA A 124 -9.45 -1.85 -7.77
C ALA A 124 -9.64 -0.40 -8.16
N ARG A 125 -8.96 0.03 -9.22
CA ARG A 125 -9.18 1.37 -9.76
C ARG A 125 -10.57 1.44 -10.38
N GLY A 126 -11.33 2.42 -9.93
CA GLY A 126 -12.66 2.73 -10.41
C GLY A 126 -12.66 3.74 -11.57
N PRO A 127 -13.82 3.93 -12.22
CA PRO A 127 -15.08 3.23 -11.95
C PRO A 127 -15.05 1.77 -12.42
N THR A 128 -15.43 0.84 -11.55
CA THR A 128 -15.53 -0.59 -11.85
C THR A 128 -16.71 -1.21 -11.09
N THR A 129 -17.10 -2.44 -11.42
CA THR A 129 -18.24 -3.13 -10.81
C THR A 129 -17.79 -4.18 -9.78
N GLY A 130 -18.73 -4.67 -8.96
CA GLY A 130 -18.47 -5.72 -7.96
C GLY A 130 -17.77 -5.23 -6.68
N CYS A 131 -17.79 -3.92 -6.42
CA CYS A 131 -17.20 -3.30 -5.24
C CYS A 131 -18.07 -3.55 -4.01
N THR A 132 -17.48 -4.04 -2.91
CA THR A 132 -18.15 -4.15 -1.60
C THR A 132 -17.98 -2.89 -0.76
N ALA A 133 -17.03 -2.02 -1.11
CA ALA A 133 -16.86 -0.68 -0.56
C ALA A 133 -16.24 0.25 -1.60
N ASN A 134 -16.34 1.57 -1.38
CA ASN A 134 -15.80 2.59 -2.26
C ASN A 134 -15.01 3.62 -1.47
N ILE A 135 -13.92 4.10 -2.08
CA ILE A 135 -13.13 5.23 -1.61
C ILE A 135 -13.02 6.21 -2.79
N SER A 136 -13.25 7.50 -2.58
CA SER A 136 -12.96 8.52 -3.59
C SER A 136 -11.53 9.05 -3.44
N ALA A 137 -10.82 9.19 -4.56
CA ALA A 137 -9.53 9.85 -4.60
C ALA A 137 -9.69 11.26 -5.15
N GLU A 138 -9.51 12.25 -4.26
CA GLU A 138 -9.73 13.67 -4.53
C GLU A 138 -8.43 14.47 -4.44
N THR A 139 -8.43 15.67 -5.02
CA THR A 139 -7.28 16.57 -5.01
C THR A 139 -7.51 17.73 -4.04
N THR A 140 -6.47 18.13 -3.32
CA THR A 140 -6.43 19.34 -2.48
C THR A 140 -5.19 20.17 -2.80
N THR A 141 -5.01 21.32 -2.17
CA THR A 141 -3.79 22.13 -2.31
C THR A 141 -2.66 21.62 -1.42
N GLY A 142 -1.40 21.85 -1.79
CA GLY A 142 -0.23 21.48 -0.98
C GLY A 142 0.48 20.23 -1.48
N THR A 143 1.35 19.64 -0.65
CA THR A 143 2.20 18.49 -0.99
C THR A 143 2.03 17.29 -0.04
N GLY A 144 0.91 17.22 0.70
CA GLY A 144 0.61 16.12 1.62
C GLY A 144 -0.61 15.33 1.19
N GLY A 145 -0.97 14.32 1.96
CA GLY A 145 -2.24 13.61 1.86
C GLY A 145 -3.09 13.84 3.11
N GLN A 146 -4.38 13.53 3.00
CA GLN A 146 -5.31 13.55 4.13
C GLN A 146 -6.36 12.45 3.94
N ALA A 147 -6.69 11.76 5.03
CA ALA A 147 -7.70 10.71 5.07
C ALA A 147 -8.38 10.66 6.44
N GLY A 148 -9.25 9.68 6.62
CA GLY A 148 -9.89 9.36 7.89
C GLY A 148 -9.82 7.85 8.12
N PHE A 149 -10.40 7.41 9.23
CA PHE A 149 -10.34 6.01 9.66
C PHE A 149 -11.63 5.23 9.34
N PRO A 150 -11.57 3.89 9.28
CA PRO A 150 -12.76 3.05 9.12
C PRO A 150 -13.80 3.31 10.20
N SER A 151 -15.06 3.08 9.86
CA SER A 151 -16.18 3.08 10.81
C SER A 151 -17.19 2.01 10.42
N ASN A 152 -17.79 1.35 11.41
CA ASN A 152 -18.81 0.31 11.20
C ASN A 152 -18.39 -0.82 10.24
N GLY A 153 -17.10 -1.16 10.22
CA GLY A 153 -16.57 -2.21 9.34
C GLY A 153 -16.40 -1.79 7.87
N ILE A 154 -16.58 -0.51 7.53
CA ILE A 154 -16.40 0.05 6.19
C ILE A 154 -15.16 0.96 6.18
N PRO A 155 -14.33 0.94 5.12
CA PRO A 155 -13.22 1.88 5.01
C PRO A 155 -13.69 3.33 4.96
N TYR A 156 -12.81 4.25 5.31
CA TYR A 156 -13.10 5.68 5.15
C TYR A 156 -13.29 6.03 3.67
N GLY A 157 -14.35 6.78 3.38
CA GLY A 157 -14.89 6.89 2.01
C GLY A 157 -14.14 7.84 1.08
N VAL A 158 -13.15 8.60 1.55
CA VAL A 158 -12.44 9.61 0.74
C VAL A 158 -11.02 9.81 1.24
N PHE A 159 -10.08 10.06 0.34
CA PHE A 159 -8.81 10.68 0.70
C PHE A 159 -8.50 11.82 -0.28
N TYR A 160 -7.71 12.77 0.20
CA TYR A 160 -7.29 13.95 -0.55
C TYR A 160 -5.79 13.93 -0.74
N ILE A 161 -5.32 14.22 -1.95
CA ILE A 161 -3.89 14.39 -2.23
C ILE A 161 -3.61 15.80 -2.74
N GLY A 162 -2.60 16.42 -2.15
CA GLY A 162 -2.11 17.74 -2.54
C GLY A 162 -1.59 17.75 -3.98
N THR A 163 -2.09 18.63 -4.84
CA THR A 163 -1.68 18.73 -6.25
C THR A 163 -0.21 19.09 -6.45
N GLY A 164 0.45 19.65 -5.42
CA GLY A 164 1.89 19.91 -5.44
C GLY A 164 2.75 18.64 -5.48
N LEU A 165 2.19 17.47 -5.10
CA LEU A 165 2.88 16.19 -5.23
C LEU A 165 3.11 15.78 -6.69
N ASP A 166 2.36 16.32 -7.65
CA ASP A 166 2.58 16.03 -9.07
C ASP A 166 3.96 16.50 -9.57
N ALA A 167 4.64 17.39 -8.85
CA ALA A 167 6.02 17.78 -9.12
C ALA A 167 7.08 16.79 -8.60
N TYR A 168 6.69 15.78 -7.82
CA TYR A 168 7.55 14.73 -7.27
C TYR A 168 7.53 13.48 -8.16
N SER A 169 8.37 12.49 -7.86
CA SER A 169 8.38 11.22 -8.59
C SER A 169 7.08 10.44 -8.39
N ALA A 170 6.74 9.57 -9.35
CA ALA A 170 5.62 8.65 -9.21
C ALA A 170 5.72 7.80 -7.93
N ASP A 171 6.93 7.40 -7.52
CA ASP A 171 7.19 6.63 -6.30
C ASP A 171 6.85 7.42 -5.00
N VAL A 172 7.11 8.73 -4.98
CA VAL A 172 6.71 9.59 -3.84
C VAL A 172 5.18 9.78 -3.83
N ASN A 173 4.57 9.92 -5.01
CA ASN A 173 3.11 9.99 -5.12
C ASN A 173 2.46 8.66 -4.68
N GLU A 174 3.02 7.52 -5.09
CA GLU A 174 2.65 6.20 -4.63
C GLU A 174 2.73 6.11 -3.11
N HIS A 175 3.83 6.58 -2.51
CA HIS A 175 4.01 6.52 -1.06
C HIS A 175 2.90 7.25 -0.31
N VAL A 176 2.63 8.51 -0.67
CA VAL A 176 1.59 9.29 0.00
C VAL A 176 0.21 8.67 -0.22
N ILE A 177 -0.10 8.18 -1.42
CA ILE A 177 -1.40 7.53 -1.68
C ILE A 177 -1.53 6.20 -0.91
N THR A 178 -0.44 5.43 -0.83
CA THR A 178 -0.38 4.17 -0.08
C THR A 178 -0.60 4.45 1.41
N HIS A 179 0.00 5.51 1.93
CA HIS A 179 -0.20 5.99 3.29
C HIS A 179 -1.66 6.38 3.58
N GLU A 180 -2.28 7.19 2.72
CA GLU A 180 -3.68 7.62 2.91
C GLU A 180 -4.68 6.46 2.83
N LEU A 181 -4.45 5.51 1.93
CA LEU A 181 -5.23 4.28 1.88
C LEU A 181 -5.03 3.45 3.15
N GLY A 182 -3.85 3.52 3.77
CA GLY A 182 -3.53 2.90 5.06
C GLY A 182 -4.43 3.42 6.16
N HIS A 183 -4.56 4.74 6.27
CA HIS A 183 -5.52 5.38 7.18
C HIS A 183 -6.95 4.96 6.87
N ALA A 184 -7.36 4.96 5.60
CA ALA A 184 -8.70 4.57 5.20
C ALA A 184 -9.06 3.12 5.57
N ILE A 185 -8.07 2.26 5.79
CA ILE A 185 -8.22 0.90 6.31
C ILE A 185 -7.72 0.75 7.76
N GLY A 186 -7.48 1.83 8.48
CA GLY A 186 -7.34 1.82 9.94
C GLY A 186 -5.93 1.74 10.49
N PHE A 187 -4.90 1.89 9.65
CA PHE A 187 -3.54 2.16 10.15
C PHE A 187 -3.45 3.56 10.73
N ARG A 188 -2.67 3.72 11.79
CA ARG A 188 -2.22 5.01 12.31
C ARG A 188 -0.75 5.22 12.01
N HIS A 189 -0.28 6.43 12.27
CA HIS A 189 1.13 6.71 12.20
C HIS A 189 1.94 5.79 13.12
N SER A 190 3.01 5.25 12.57
CA SER A 190 3.98 4.41 13.27
C SER A 190 4.74 5.18 14.34
N ASP A 191 4.93 6.49 14.14
CA ASP A 191 5.52 7.45 15.08
C ASP A 191 4.48 8.39 15.70
N PHE A 192 3.21 7.97 15.80
CA PHE A 192 2.14 8.80 16.37
C PHE A 192 2.54 9.39 17.73
N TYR A 193 3.23 8.63 18.58
CA TYR A 193 3.65 9.05 19.91
C TYR A 193 4.79 10.09 19.92
N ASN A 194 5.48 10.26 18.79
CA ASN A 194 6.48 11.31 18.61
C ASN A 194 6.78 11.55 17.11
N ARG A 195 6.03 12.47 16.51
CA ARG A 195 6.20 12.85 15.10
C ARG A 195 7.54 13.50 14.79
N SER A 196 8.27 13.99 15.80
CA SER A 196 9.58 14.56 15.58
C SER A 196 10.57 13.55 14.99
N ILE A 197 10.27 12.25 15.09
CA ILE A 197 11.04 11.18 14.48
C ILE A 197 11.03 11.36 12.96
N SER A 198 9.89 11.25 12.28
CA SER A 198 9.83 11.37 10.82
C SER A 198 9.81 12.82 10.32
N CYS A 199 9.16 13.73 11.05
CA CYS A 199 8.95 15.11 10.62
C CYS A 199 10.05 16.08 11.05
N GLY A 200 10.95 15.68 11.97
CA GLY A 200 11.96 16.55 12.59
C GLY A 200 11.41 17.60 13.56
N ILE A 201 10.08 17.75 13.62
CA ILE A 201 9.29 18.63 14.50
C ILE A 201 7.95 17.94 14.82
N GLY A 202 7.23 18.42 15.83
CA GLY A 202 5.94 17.84 16.25
C GLY A 202 6.03 17.14 17.61
N GLY A 203 4.90 16.64 18.08
CA GLY A 203 4.77 15.97 19.37
C GLY A 203 4.07 14.62 19.27
N ASP A 204 3.53 14.18 20.40
CA ASP A 204 2.66 13.00 20.50
C ASP A 204 1.27 13.35 19.94
N GLU A 205 0.82 12.63 18.93
CA GLU A 205 -0.51 12.72 18.33
C GLU A 205 -1.62 12.22 19.26
N GLY A 206 -1.26 11.49 20.33
CA GLY A 206 -2.18 10.81 21.24
C GLY A 206 -2.83 9.59 20.60
N ASP A 207 -3.47 8.74 21.41
CA ASP A 207 -4.28 7.60 20.91
C ASP A 207 -5.52 8.04 20.13
N ALA A 208 -5.86 9.32 20.26
CA ALA A 208 -6.94 10.00 19.62
C ALA A 208 -8.33 9.41 19.83
N GLY A 209 -8.50 8.55 20.85
CA GLY A 209 -9.72 7.81 21.13
C GLY A 209 -10.24 6.91 19.99
N VAL A 210 -9.64 7.00 18.80
CA VAL A 210 -9.71 6.01 17.72
C VAL A 210 -8.80 4.82 18.00
N GLY A 211 -7.98 4.87 19.05
CA GLY A 211 -7.11 3.79 19.53
C GLY A 211 -5.69 3.85 18.96
N ALA A 212 -4.69 3.72 19.82
CA ALA A 212 -3.30 3.43 19.46
C ALA A 212 -2.98 1.99 19.85
N ILE A 213 -3.61 1.03 19.18
CA ILE A 213 -3.42 -0.38 19.48
C ILE A 213 -2.21 -0.88 18.71
N HIS A 214 -1.18 -1.33 19.42
CA HIS A 214 0.01 -1.96 18.82
C HIS A 214 -0.41 -3.17 17.98
N ILE A 215 0.14 -3.28 16.78
CA ILE A 215 -0.14 -4.40 15.89
C ILE A 215 0.82 -5.56 16.24
N PRO A 216 0.32 -6.77 16.59
CA PRO A 216 1.21 -7.86 16.99
C PRO A 216 2.25 -8.22 15.93
N GLY A 217 3.49 -8.45 16.37
CA GLY A 217 4.59 -8.90 15.49
C GLY A 217 5.38 -7.78 14.82
N THR A 218 5.01 -6.51 15.03
CA THR A 218 5.77 -5.35 14.57
C THR A 218 6.68 -4.82 15.69
N PRO A 219 7.71 -4.03 15.37
CA PRO A 219 8.60 -3.50 16.40
C PRO A 219 7.87 -2.51 17.33
N THR A 220 8.57 -1.98 18.33
CA THR A 220 7.99 -1.10 19.35
C THR A 220 8.55 0.34 19.34
N THR A 221 9.32 0.74 18.33
CA THR A 221 9.92 2.08 18.28
C THR A 221 10.11 2.54 16.86
N ALA A 222 9.60 3.73 16.52
CA ALA A 222 9.65 4.32 15.19
C ALA A 222 11.06 4.76 14.76
N THR A 223 11.35 4.58 13.47
CA THR A 223 12.54 5.10 12.80
C THR A 223 12.16 5.85 11.52
N VAL A 224 13.01 6.79 11.10
CA VAL A 224 12.78 7.61 9.90
C VAL A 224 12.86 6.74 8.65
N GLY A 225 11.77 6.68 7.89
CA GLY A 225 11.62 5.79 6.74
C GLY A 225 11.43 4.32 7.12
N GLY A 226 11.14 4.01 8.39
CA GLY A 226 10.95 2.65 8.88
C GLY A 226 9.58 2.05 8.54
N SER A 227 8.65 2.89 8.10
CA SER A 227 7.28 2.53 7.75
C SER A 227 6.71 3.50 6.73
N VAL A 228 5.88 3.01 5.81
CA VAL A 228 5.02 3.86 4.97
C VAL A 228 4.09 4.73 5.83
N MET A 229 3.73 4.26 7.02
CA MET A 229 2.93 5.00 7.99
C MET A 229 3.77 5.91 8.90
N ASN A 230 4.99 6.31 8.53
CA ASN A 230 5.62 7.45 9.22
C ASN A 230 4.80 8.73 8.96
N SER A 231 4.64 9.58 9.97
CA SER A 231 3.81 10.80 9.92
C SER A 231 4.23 11.80 8.85
N CYS A 232 5.51 11.78 8.46
CA CYS A 232 6.02 12.55 7.35
C CYS A 232 6.83 11.68 6.40
N PHE A 233 6.55 11.85 5.10
CA PHE A 233 7.31 11.27 4.02
C PHE A 233 8.52 12.16 3.65
N ARG A 234 9.55 11.57 3.03
CA ARG A 234 10.69 12.29 2.44
C ARG A 234 10.54 12.43 0.93
N SER A 235 11.29 13.34 0.31
CA SER A 235 11.28 13.49 -1.16
C SER A 235 11.89 12.32 -1.93
N THR A 236 12.31 11.25 -1.24
CA THR A 236 12.98 10.07 -1.80
C THR A 236 12.27 8.77 -1.42
N GLU A 237 11.00 8.83 -1.01
CA GLU A 237 10.24 7.61 -0.73
C GLU A 237 10.01 6.78 -1.98
N THR A 238 9.89 5.47 -1.78
CA THR A 238 9.66 4.48 -2.83
C THR A 238 8.20 4.05 -2.96
N GLY A 239 7.40 4.29 -1.91
CA GLY A 239 6.01 3.81 -1.81
C GLY A 239 5.84 2.36 -1.42
N GLU A 240 6.93 1.60 -1.36
CA GLU A 240 6.94 0.18 -1.05
C GLU A 240 6.78 -0.11 0.44
N TRP A 241 6.07 -1.20 0.76
CA TRP A 241 5.90 -1.62 2.15
C TRP A 241 7.21 -2.10 2.77
N THR A 242 7.48 -1.66 4.00
CA THR A 242 8.56 -2.25 4.79
C THR A 242 8.15 -3.61 5.34
N SER A 243 9.12 -4.38 5.86
CA SER A 243 8.83 -5.68 6.48
C SER A 243 7.88 -5.58 7.68
N SER A 244 7.94 -4.47 8.44
CA SER A 244 7.03 -4.21 9.55
C SER A 244 5.63 -3.85 9.04
N ASP A 245 5.52 -3.07 7.96
CA ASP A 245 4.23 -2.76 7.32
C ASP A 245 3.54 -4.03 6.79
N ILE A 246 4.28 -4.92 6.11
CA ILE A 246 3.75 -6.19 5.59
C ILE A 246 3.23 -7.07 6.74
N THR A 247 4.00 -7.17 7.82
CA THR A 247 3.58 -7.90 9.03
C THR A 247 2.30 -7.32 9.60
N ALA A 248 2.22 -5.98 9.64
CA ALA A 248 1.06 -5.29 10.14
C ALA A 248 -0.18 -5.51 9.26
N LEU A 249 -0.04 -5.41 7.94
CA LEU A 249 -1.09 -5.70 6.96
C LEU A 249 -1.62 -7.13 7.08
N ALA A 250 -0.72 -8.11 7.22
CA ALA A 250 -1.10 -9.51 7.42
C ALA A 250 -1.78 -9.76 8.77
N ALA A 251 -1.46 -8.99 9.81
CA ALA A 251 -2.11 -9.09 11.10
C ALA A 251 -3.54 -8.50 11.11
N LEU A 252 -3.76 -7.36 10.43
CA LEU A 252 -5.08 -6.71 10.36
C LEU A 252 -6.00 -7.37 9.35
N TYR A 253 -5.44 -7.66 8.17
CA TYR A 253 -6.17 -8.17 7.02
C TYR A 253 -5.53 -9.46 6.55
N PRO A 254 -5.45 -10.49 7.43
CA PRO A 254 -4.86 -11.75 7.07
C PRO A 254 -5.55 -12.22 5.80
N GLY A 255 -4.77 -12.37 4.74
CA GLY A 255 -5.24 -13.13 3.59
C GLY A 255 -5.86 -14.41 4.14
N GLY A 256 -7.02 -14.80 3.62
CA GLY A 256 -7.53 -16.13 3.95
C GLY A 256 -6.40 -17.14 3.70
N LEU A 257 -6.35 -18.24 4.46
CA LEU A 257 -5.60 -19.42 4.01
C LEU A 257 -5.91 -19.57 2.53
N VAL A 258 -4.90 -19.35 1.67
CA VAL A 258 -5.11 -19.35 0.22
C VAL A 258 -5.63 -20.73 -0.12
N GLN A 259 -6.96 -20.83 -0.23
CA GLN A 259 -7.63 -22.11 -0.40
C GLN A 259 -7.20 -22.66 -1.75
N SER A 260 -7.05 -23.98 -1.83
CA SER A 260 -6.72 -24.61 -3.10
C SER A 260 -7.71 -24.16 -4.17
N CYS A 261 -7.23 -23.84 -5.38
CA CYS A 261 -8.10 -23.51 -6.51
C CYS A 261 -9.11 -24.63 -6.79
N SER A 262 -8.81 -25.87 -6.41
CA SER A 262 -9.74 -27.01 -6.48
C SER A 262 -10.98 -26.86 -5.61
N ASN A 263 -10.98 -25.98 -4.60
CA ASN A 263 -12.12 -25.75 -3.71
C ASN A 263 -13.14 -24.79 -4.33
N TYR A 264 -12.79 -24.10 -5.42
CA TYR A 264 -13.67 -23.18 -6.12
C TYR A 264 -14.23 -23.82 -7.39
N ASN A 265 -15.56 -23.85 -7.50
CA ASN A 265 -16.23 -24.23 -8.74
C ASN A 265 -16.42 -22.99 -9.62
N ILE A 266 -15.50 -22.73 -10.54
CA ILE A 266 -15.52 -21.50 -11.36
C ILE A 266 -16.80 -21.37 -12.19
N VAL A 267 -17.41 -22.48 -12.61
CA VAL A 267 -18.70 -22.50 -13.33
C VAL A 267 -19.82 -21.82 -12.54
N SER A 268 -19.81 -21.88 -11.21
CA SER A 268 -20.86 -21.25 -10.37
C SER A 268 -20.81 -19.71 -10.39
N TYR A 269 -19.70 -19.14 -10.85
CA TYR A 269 -19.50 -17.69 -10.96
C TYR A 269 -19.88 -17.13 -12.34
N ARG A 270 -20.40 -17.96 -13.25
CA ARG A 270 -20.77 -17.54 -14.61
C ARG A 270 -21.70 -16.33 -14.59
N GLY A 271 -21.35 -15.31 -15.38
CA GLY A 271 -22.07 -14.04 -15.45
C GLY A 271 -21.61 -12.99 -14.45
N GLN A 272 -20.81 -13.34 -13.44
CA GLN A 272 -20.21 -12.41 -12.48
C GLN A 272 -18.89 -11.82 -13.01
N ASN A 273 -18.93 -11.26 -14.22
CA ASN A 273 -17.73 -10.80 -14.93
C ASN A 273 -16.98 -9.72 -14.14
N GLY A 274 -15.65 -9.85 -14.07
CA GLY A 274 -14.77 -8.97 -13.28
C GLY A 274 -14.58 -9.40 -11.82
N THR A 275 -15.27 -10.46 -11.37
CA THR A 275 -15.01 -11.08 -10.06
C THR A 275 -13.61 -11.68 -10.06
N GLN A 276 -12.84 -11.39 -9.02
CA GLN A 276 -11.49 -11.92 -8.83
C GLN A 276 -11.48 -12.90 -7.66
N ILE A 277 -10.93 -14.09 -7.88
CA ILE A 277 -10.80 -15.15 -6.89
C ILE A 277 -9.32 -15.44 -6.71
N ARG A 278 -8.81 -15.25 -5.48
CA ARG A 278 -7.44 -15.61 -5.11
C ARG A 278 -7.42 -17.02 -4.55
N CYS A 279 -6.63 -17.90 -5.16
CA CYS A 279 -6.53 -19.29 -4.76
C CYS A 279 -5.13 -19.86 -5.00
N GLY A 280 -4.85 -21.00 -4.39
CA GLY A 280 -3.54 -21.62 -4.36
C GLY A 280 -3.48 -22.84 -5.24
N CYS A 281 -2.38 -22.96 -5.97
CA CYS A 281 -2.04 -24.16 -6.71
C CYS A 281 -0.85 -24.83 -6.04
N GLY A 282 -0.99 -26.11 -5.69
CA GLY A 282 0.17 -26.96 -5.39
C GLY A 282 0.94 -27.29 -6.67
N ALA A 283 1.85 -28.27 -6.58
CA ALA A 283 2.54 -28.80 -7.75
C ALA A 283 1.54 -29.14 -8.85
N VAL A 284 1.73 -28.56 -10.03
CA VAL A 284 0.73 -28.60 -11.09
C VAL A 284 0.77 -29.97 -11.75
N GLY A 285 -0.29 -30.75 -11.54
CA GLY A 285 -0.50 -32.05 -12.17
C GLY A 285 -1.11 -31.94 -13.57
N SER A 286 -1.78 -32.99 -14.01
CA SER A 286 -2.54 -33.01 -15.27
C SER A 286 -3.97 -32.50 -15.08
N GLY A 287 -4.55 -31.94 -16.14
CA GLY A 287 -5.92 -31.47 -16.15
C GLY A 287 -6.28 -30.92 -17.53
N THR A 288 -7.56 -30.98 -17.88
CA THR A 288 -8.04 -30.47 -19.16
C THR A 288 -8.24 -28.97 -19.09
N VAL A 289 -7.79 -28.27 -20.13
CA VAL A 289 -7.90 -26.82 -20.26
C VAL A 289 -8.26 -26.52 -21.71
N TRP A 290 -9.27 -25.68 -21.90
CA TRP A 290 -9.71 -25.22 -23.20
C TRP A 290 -9.48 -23.72 -23.32
N GLY A 291 -8.80 -23.30 -24.38
CA GLY A 291 -8.49 -21.90 -24.64
C GLY A 291 -7.10 -21.46 -24.24
N THR A 292 -6.82 -20.18 -24.50
CA THR A 292 -5.52 -19.53 -24.33
C THR A 292 -5.77 -18.10 -23.89
N ASP A 293 -5.15 -17.69 -22.77
CA ASP A 293 -5.34 -16.40 -22.07
C ASP A 293 -6.76 -16.18 -21.51
N ARG A 294 -7.78 -16.58 -22.27
CA ARG A 294 -9.15 -16.79 -21.86
C ARG A 294 -9.47 -18.29 -21.93
N TYR A 295 -9.83 -18.88 -20.80
CA TYR A 295 -10.10 -20.30 -20.64
C TYR A 295 -11.58 -20.52 -20.33
N THR A 296 -12.17 -21.62 -20.79
CA THR A 296 -13.55 -21.96 -20.43
C THR A 296 -13.67 -22.12 -18.91
N ASP A 297 -14.82 -21.73 -18.33
CA ASP A 297 -15.04 -21.75 -16.88
C ASP A 297 -15.04 -23.13 -16.21
N ASP A 298 -15.01 -24.20 -17.00
CA ASP A 298 -14.85 -25.59 -16.58
C ASP A 298 -13.40 -26.11 -16.72
N SER A 299 -12.47 -25.29 -17.20
CA SER A 299 -11.04 -25.64 -17.31
C SER A 299 -10.37 -25.76 -15.94
N ASN A 300 -9.35 -26.62 -15.86
CA ASN A 300 -8.51 -26.71 -14.65
C ASN A 300 -7.70 -25.42 -14.45
N VAL A 301 -8.00 -24.69 -13.38
CA VAL A 301 -7.39 -23.39 -13.06
C VAL A 301 -5.87 -23.46 -12.94
N CYS A 302 -5.32 -24.46 -12.25
CA CYS A 302 -3.89 -24.54 -11.99
C CYS A 302 -3.09 -24.90 -13.26
N VAL A 303 -3.64 -25.77 -14.10
CA VAL A 303 -3.05 -26.11 -15.40
C VAL A 303 -3.15 -24.91 -16.36
N ALA A 304 -4.27 -24.18 -16.35
CA ALA A 304 -4.43 -22.95 -17.12
C ALA A 304 -3.45 -21.86 -16.65
N ALA A 305 -3.19 -21.76 -15.34
CA ALA A 305 -2.23 -20.84 -14.78
C ALA A 305 -0.78 -21.19 -15.16
N LEU A 306 -0.40 -22.47 -15.12
CA LEU A 306 0.89 -22.91 -15.64
C LEU A 306 1.01 -22.60 -17.14
N HIS A 307 -0.01 -22.93 -17.95
CA HIS A 307 -0.06 -22.62 -19.38
C HIS A 307 0.12 -21.11 -19.65
N ALA A 308 -0.58 -20.26 -18.90
CA ALA A 308 -0.48 -18.81 -18.99
C ALA A 308 0.89 -18.25 -18.55
N GLY A 309 1.71 -19.05 -17.85
CA GLY A 309 2.93 -18.57 -17.21
C GLY A 309 2.67 -17.76 -15.93
N ALA A 310 1.45 -17.85 -15.39
CA ALA A 310 1.06 -17.22 -14.13
C ALA A 310 1.73 -17.89 -12.90
N ILE A 311 2.07 -19.17 -13.01
CA ILE A 311 2.80 -19.95 -12.00
C ILE A 311 3.77 -20.93 -12.67
N GLY A 312 4.77 -21.41 -11.92
CA GLY A 312 5.66 -22.49 -12.33
C GLY A 312 5.12 -23.89 -12.00
N PRO A 313 5.86 -24.97 -12.37
CA PRO A 313 5.42 -26.35 -12.17
C PRO A 313 5.29 -26.75 -10.69
N VAL A 314 5.96 -26.04 -9.79
CA VAL A 314 5.86 -26.23 -8.33
C VAL A 314 4.58 -25.65 -7.72
N GLY A 315 3.78 -24.91 -8.50
CA GLY A 315 2.59 -24.22 -8.04
C GLY A 315 2.84 -22.75 -7.69
N GLY A 316 1.91 -22.17 -6.94
CA GLY A 316 1.92 -20.76 -6.55
C GLY A 316 0.53 -20.22 -6.28
N THR A 317 0.44 -18.94 -5.95
CA THR A 317 -0.84 -18.25 -5.78
C THR A 317 -1.26 -17.61 -7.09
N VAL A 318 -2.52 -17.76 -7.45
CA VAL A 318 -3.10 -17.23 -8.69
C VAL A 318 -4.31 -16.36 -8.40
N VAL A 319 -4.53 -15.38 -9.27
CA VAL A 319 -5.78 -14.61 -9.32
C VAL A 319 -6.56 -15.05 -10.55
N VAL A 320 -7.73 -15.63 -10.32
CA VAL A 320 -8.70 -16.01 -11.36
C VAL A 320 -9.65 -14.84 -11.56
N THR A 321 -9.77 -14.31 -12.78
CA THR A 321 -10.73 -13.26 -13.11
C THR A 321 -11.84 -13.84 -13.97
N ILE A 322 -13.08 -13.78 -13.47
CA ILE A 322 -14.27 -14.26 -14.17
C ILE A 322 -14.59 -13.36 -15.36
N GLN A 323 -14.91 -13.96 -16.50
CA GLN A 323 -15.14 -13.26 -17.76
C GLN A 323 -16.31 -13.88 -18.53
N ALA A 324 -16.86 -13.10 -19.47
CA ALA A 324 -17.92 -13.59 -20.35
C ALA A 324 -17.45 -14.78 -21.18
N GLY A 325 -18.37 -15.58 -21.70
CA GLY A 325 -18.08 -16.61 -22.69
C GLY A 325 -17.46 -16.06 -23.99
N GLN A 326 -16.91 -16.95 -24.82
CA GLN A 326 -16.46 -16.65 -26.19
C GLN A 326 -17.15 -17.58 -27.19
N ALA A 327 -17.24 -17.12 -28.45
CA ALA A 327 -17.74 -17.92 -29.56
C ALA A 327 -16.75 -19.03 -29.99
N SER A 328 -15.47 -18.89 -29.63
CA SER A 328 -14.43 -19.89 -29.85
C SER A 328 -13.26 -19.65 -28.91
N TYR A 329 -12.53 -20.73 -28.60
CA TYR A 329 -11.35 -20.77 -27.76
C TYR A 329 -10.22 -21.44 -28.54
N ALA A 330 -9.09 -20.75 -28.67
CA ALA A 330 -7.92 -21.30 -29.34
C ALA A 330 -7.09 -22.15 -28.35
N GLY A 331 -6.81 -23.40 -28.70
CA GLY A 331 -5.83 -24.22 -27.98
C GLY A 331 -4.43 -23.91 -28.46
N THR A 332 -3.47 -23.78 -27.55
CA THR A 332 -2.06 -23.56 -27.85
C THR A 332 -1.16 -24.37 -26.91
N THR A 333 0.13 -24.43 -27.23
CA THR A 333 1.15 -24.97 -26.32
C THR A 333 1.99 -23.82 -25.77
N ARG A 334 1.98 -23.63 -24.45
CA ARG A 334 2.77 -22.62 -23.73
C ARG A 334 3.24 -23.19 -22.40
N ASN A 335 4.45 -22.82 -21.96
CA ASN A 335 5.01 -23.19 -20.65
C ASN A 335 4.94 -24.70 -20.34
N GLY A 336 5.14 -25.54 -21.37
CA GLY A 336 5.11 -27.00 -21.25
C GLY A 336 3.70 -27.62 -21.16
N VAL A 337 2.63 -26.83 -21.26
CA VAL A 337 1.24 -27.28 -21.25
C VAL A 337 0.63 -27.10 -22.64
N THR A 338 -0.15 -28.07 -23.11
CA THR A 338 -0.95 -27.96 -24.34
C THR A 338 -2.42 -27.90 -23.98
N THR A 339 -3.09 -26.82 -24.37
CA THR A 339 -4.53 -26.60 -24.20
C THR A 339 -5.30 -27.02 -25.45
N LEU A 340 -6.59 -27.31 -25.28
CA LEU A 340 -7.46 -27.74 -26.36
C LEU A 340 -8.21 -26.54 -26.95
N ALA A 341 -8.46 -26.58 -28.26
CA ALA A 341 -9.39 -25.65 -28.88
C ALA A 341 -10.84 -26.06 -28.53
N TYR A 342 -11.73 -25.08 -28.45
CA TYR A 342 -13.16 -25.33 -28.22
C TYR A 342 -14.05 -24.33 -28.95
N GLY A 343 -15.31 -24.73 -29.15
CA GLY A 343 -16.35 -23.90 -29.76
C GLY A 343 -16.93 -22.88 -28.79
N ALA A 344 -18.15 -22.43 -29.07
CA ALA A 344 -18.83 -21.45 -28.22
C ALA A 344 -19.09 -22.00 -26.81
N TRP A 345 -18.77 -21.21 -25.79
CA TRP A 345 -19.00 -21.56 -24.39
C TRP A 345 -19.51 -20.37 -23.59
N ALA A 346 -20.26 -20.64 -22.52
CA ALA A 346 -21.10 -19.64 -21.85
C ALA A 346 -20.36 -18.77 -20.82
N GLY A 347 -19.20 -19.20 -20.31
CA GLY A 347 -18.41 -18.44 -19.35
C GLY A 347 -16.93 -18.73 -19.45
N SER A 348 -16.10 -17.78 -19.03
CA SER A 348 -14.65 -17.94 -19.07
C SER A 348 -13.99 -17.43 -17.81
N PHE A 349 -12.71 -17.72 -17.68
CA PHE A 349 -11.82 -16.98 -16.80
C PHE A 349 -10.50 -16.64 -17.50
N SER A 350 -9.82 -15.62 -17.00
CA SER A 350 -8.38 -15.44 -17.21
C SER A 350 -7.65 -15.65 -15.88
N VAL A 351 -6.37 -15.95 -15.96
CA VAL A 351 -5.50 -16.13 -14.79
C VAL A 351 -4.31 -15.20 -14.89
N SER A 352 -3.96 -14.59 -13.78
CA SER A 352 -2.70 -13.90 -13.59
C SER A 352 -1.98 -14.45 -12.37
N GLY A 353 -0.66 -14.48 -12.42
CA GLY A 353 0.13 -14.66 -11.21
C GLY A 353 -0.08 -13.45 -10.31
N LEU A 354 0.19 -13.62 -9.01
CA LEU A 354 0.75 -12.47 -8.30
C LEU A 354 2.13 -12.20 -8.91
N PRO A 355 2.57 -10.94 -9.03
CA PRO A 355 3.96 -10.65 -9.39
C PRO A 355 4.86 -11.58 -8.57
N PRO A 356 5.76 -12.35 -9.21
CA PRO A 356 6.64 -13.21 -8.45
C PRO A 356 7.37 -12.35 -7.43
N LEU A 357 7.37 -12.79 -6.16
CA LEU A 357 8.28 -12.22 -5.18
C LEU A 357 9.65 -12.10 -5.86
N PRO A 358 10.31 -10.93 -5.82
CA PRO A 358 11.59 -10.76 -6.48
C PRO A 358 12.52 -11.92 -6.10
N ASN A 359 13.23 -12.50 -7.08
CA ASN A 359 14.12 -13.63 -6.81
C ASN A 359 15.05 -13.31 -5.64
N ALA A 360 15.47 -14.32 -4.86
CA ALA A 360 16.41 -14.08 -3.77
C ALA A 360 17.67 -13.36 -4.30
N CYS A 361 18.17 -12.32 -3.64
CA CYS A 361 19.35 -11.61 -4.15
C CYS A 361 20.57 -12.53 -4.30
N SER A 362 20.63 -13.60 -3.52
CA SER A 362 21.64 -14.65 -3.64
C SER A 362 21.58 -15.46 -4.94
N SER A 363 20.50 -15.39 -5.72
CA SER A 363 20.42 -16.07 -7.03
C SER A 363 21.05 -15.27 -8.17
N TYR A 364 21.39 -13.99 -7.93
CA TYR A 364 22.06 -13.15 -8.91
C TYR A 364 23.58 -13.24 -8.73
N ASP A 365 24.28 -13.37 -9.86
CA ASP A 365 25.70 -13.06 -9.95
C ASP A 365 25.86 -11.67 -10.56
N PHE A 366 25.97 -10.64 -9.72
CA PHE A 366 26.05 -9.26 -10.20
C PHE A 366 27.33 -8.98 -11.00
N THR A 367 28.39 -9.78 -10.83
CA THR A 367 29.62 -9.65 -11.63
C THR A 367 29.37 -9.94 -13.12
N SER A 368 28.34 -10.73 -13.44
CA SER A 368 27.94 -11.01 -14.82
C SER A 368 27.28 -9.81 -15.53
N TYR A 369 26.88 -8.78 -14.77
CA TYR A 369 26.25 -7.57 -15.30
C TYR A 369 27.24 -6.42 -15.52
N ARG A 370 28.55 -6.64 -15.34
CA ARG A 370 29.58 -5.62 -15.58
C ARG A 370 29.43 -4.95 -16.94
N GLY A 371 29.51 -3.63 -16.95
CA GLY A 371 29.33 -2.81 -18.15
C GLY A 371 27.87 -2.53 -18.51
N GLN A 372 26.89 -3.16 -17.86
CA GLN A 372 25.46 -2.87 -18.02
C GLN A 372 24.98 -1.81 -17.02
N ASN A 373 25.72 -0.70 -16.91
CA ASN A 373 25.47 0.34 -15.92
C ASN A 373 24.05 0.94 -16.07
N GLY A 374 23.38 1.15 -14.94
CA GLY A 374 21.99 1.60 -14.86
C GLY A 374 20.95 0.47 -14.89
N THR A 375 21.36 -0.78 -15.13
CA THR A 375 20.46 -1.95 -15.02
C THR A 375 19.95 -2.07 -13.59
N ARG A 376 18.63 -2.13 -13.41
CA ARG A 376 17.97 -2.30 -12.11
C ARG A 376 17.45 -3.72 -11.99
N LEU A 377 17.86 -4.42 -10.93
CA LEU A 377 17.49 -5.79 -10.63
C LEU A 377 16.78 -5.80 -9.27
N ARG A 378 15.50 -6.13 -9.27
CA ARG A 378 14.71 -6.27 -8.04
C ARG A 378 14.91 -7.67 -7.48
N CYS A 379 15.24 -7.78 -6.19
CA CYS A 379 15.46 -9.05 -5.53
C CYS A 379 15.02 -9.01 -4.06
N ASN A 380 14.81 -10.17 -3.43
CA ASN A 380 14.39 -10.28 -2.04
C ASN A 380 15.52 -10.81 -1.15
N CYS A 381 15.58 -10.30 0.07
CA CYS A 381 16.49 -10.72 1.11
C CYS A 381 15.69 -11.30 2.28
N GLY A 382 16.07 -12.50 2.72
CA GLY A 382 15.62 -13.06 3.99
C GLY A 382 16.37 -12.46 5.20
N PRO A 383 16.11 -12.96 6.42
CA PRO A 383 16.85 -12.57 7.61
C PRO A 383 18.36 -12.73 7.42
N LEU A 384 19.11 -11.73 7.84
CA LEU A 384 20.53 -11.66 7.56
C LEU A 384 21.29 -12.79 8.26
N SER A 385 22.01 -13.60 7.49
CA SER A 385 22.88 -14.68 7.97
C SER A 385 24.38 -14.34 7.92
N GLY A 386 24.71 -13.06 7.73
CA GLY A 386 26.08 -12.56 7.48
C GLY A 386 26.43 -12.48 5.99
N GLY A 387 27.63 -11.99 5.69
CA GLY A 387 28.14 -11.85 4.32
C GLY A 387 29.21 -10.75 4.23
N THR A 388 30.19 -10.95 3.37
CA THR A 388 31.24 -9.95 3.15
C THR A 388 30.75 -8.86 2.21
N VAL A 389 31.06 -7.62 2.55
CA VAL A 389 30.68 -6.43 1.79
C VAL A 389 31.88 -5.49 1.74
N TRP A 390 32.16 -4.95 0.56
CA TRP A 390 33.22 -3.96 0.34
C TRP A 390 32.62 -2.66 -0.15
N GLY A 391 33.00 -1.55 0.48
CA GLY A 391 32.50 -0.21 0.16
C GLY A 391 31.33 0.28 1.01
N THR A 392 30.85 1.47 0.66
CA THR A 392 29.82 2.22 1.39
C THR A 392 29.02 3.01 0.37
N ASP A 393 27.69 2.83 0.36
CA ASP A 393 26.71 3.39 -0.60
C ASP A 393 26.89 2.92 -2.05
N LEU A 394 28.13 2.74 -2.47
CA LEU A 394 28.55 2.00 -3.65
C LEU A 394 29.38 0.79 -3.20
N TYR A 395 28.92 -0.41 -3.56
CA TYR A 395 29.52 -1.67 -3.15
C TYR A 395 30.13 -2.38 -4.35
N THR A 396 31.21 -3.14 -4.14
CA THR A 396 31.73 -3.99 -5.22
C THR A 396 30.68 -5.01 -5.64
N ASP A 397 30.62 -5.32 -6.94
CA ASP A 397 29.59 -6.21 -7.49
C ASP A 397 29.66 -7.68 -7.03
N ASP A 398 30.70 -8.06 -6.31
CA ASP A 398 30.83 -9.36 -5.63
C ASP A 398 30.43 -9.31 -4.13
N SER A 399 30.04 -8.15 -3.61
CA SER A 399 29.54 -7.98 -2.24
C SER A 399 28.19 -8.66 -2.03
N ASN A 400 27.94 -9.20 -0.82
CA ASN A 400 26.63 -9.73 -0.46
C ASN A 400 25.57 -8.63 -0.44
N ALA A 401 24.64 -8.66 -1.41
CA ALA A 401 23.64 -7.62 -1.58
C ALA A 401 22.71 -7.43 -0.38
N CYS A 402 22.38 -8.49 0.35
CA CYS A 402 21.52 -8.39 1.53
C CYS A 402 22.23 -7.75 2.72
N ALA A 403 23.49 -8.12 2.98
CA ALA A 403 24.31 -7.48 3.99
C ALA A 403 24.59 -6.02 3.64
N ALA A 404 24.84 -5.72 2.36
CA ALA A 404 25.03 -4.37 1.85
C ALA A 404 23.75 -3.53 1.96
N ALA A 405 22.56 -4.13 1.76
CA ALA A 405 21.27 -3.46 1.90
C ALA A 405 20.97 -3.11 3.36
N VAL A 406 21.26 -4.01 4.30
CA VAL A 406 21.18 -3.71 5.74
C VAL A 406 22.19 -2.61 6.10
N HIS A 407 23.45 -2.74 5.67
CA HIS A 407 24.47 -1.72 5.89
C HIS A 407 24.03 -0.34 5.37
N ALA A 408 23.47 -0.28 4.17
CA ALA A 408 22.95 0.94 3.56
C ALA A 408 21.71 1.50 4.26
N GLY A 409 21.06 0.73 5.15
CA GLY A 409 19.79 1.10 5.77
C GLY A 409 18.60 0.99 4.81
N VAL A 410 18.75 0.24 3.72
CA VAL A 410 17.72 0.02 2.72
C VAL A 410 16.69 -1.00 3.19
N ILE A 411 17.13 -2.03 3.93
CA ILE A 411 16.26 -3.04 4.55
C ILE A 411 16.67 -3.29 6.00
N ALA A 412 15.74 -3.79 6.82
CA ALA A 412 16.04 -4.26 8.16
C ALA A 412 16.82 -5.58 8.16
N ALA A 413 17.47 -5.91 9.28
CA ALA A 413 18.20 -7.18 9.45
C ALA A 413 17.30 -8.43 9.33
N SER A 414 15.98 -8.27 9.46
CA SER A 414 14.99 -9.33 9.22
C SER A 414 14.76 -9.65 7.74
N GLY A 415 15.32 -8.86 6.81
CA GLY A 415 15.10 -8.99 5.37
C GLY A 415 14.11 -7.97 4.80
N GLY A 416 13.87 -8.06 3.49
CA GLY A 416 13.04 -7.13 2.72
C GLY A 416 13.32 -7.23 1.21
N ASN A 417 12.54 -6.50 0.43
CA ASN A 417 12.83 -6.31 -1.00
C ASN A 417 13.91 -5.25 -1.17
N VAL A 418 14.71 -5.39 -2.23
CA VAL A 418 15.76 -4.44 -2.57
C VAL A 418 15.90 -4.34 -4.08
N THR A 419 16.14 -3.12 -4.55
CA THR A 419 16.51 -2.84 -5.93
C THR A 419 18.02 -2.64 -6.02
N VAL A 420 18.69 -3.51 -6.77
CA VAL A 420 20.13 -3.43 -7.08
C VAL A 420 20.32 -2.71 -8.39
N THR A 421 21.01 -1.57 -8.39
CA THR A 421 21.37 -0.84 -9.62
C THR A 421 22.83 -1.07 -9.94
N ILE A 422 23.12 -1.59 -11.13
CA ILE A 422 24.49 -1.83 -11.60
C ILE A 422 25.19 -0.50 -11.89
N GLN A 423 26.44 -0.37 -11.45
CA GLN A 423 27.22 0.85 -11.50
C GLN A 423 28.65 0.56 -12.01
N PRO A 424 29.35 1.59 -12.55
CA PRO A 424 30.75 1.45 -12.92
C PRO A 424 31.64 1.07 -11.72
N GLY A 425 32.74 0.37 -11.98
CA GLY A 425 33.80 0.12 -10.99
C GLY A 425 34.49 1.42 -10.54
N GLN A 426 35.06 1.41 -9.33
CA GLN A 426 35.84 2.53 -8.78
C GLN A 426 37.31 2.17 -8.55
N ALA A 427 38.15 3.20 -8.47
CA ALA A 427 39.57 3.06 -8.15
C ALA A 427 39.82 2.72 -6.66
N SER A 428 38.84 2.95 -5.79
CA SER A 428 38.86 2.58 -4.38
C SER A 428 37.44 2.53 -3.82
N TYR A 429 37.26 1.72 -2.78
CA TYR A 429 36.03 1.59 -2.01
C TYR A 429 36.35 1.79 -0.54
N THR A 430 35.59 2.64 0.14
CA THR A 430 35.79 2.91 1.57
C THR A 430 34.81 2.07 2.38
N GLY A 431 35.31 1.22 3.27
CA GLY A 431 34.50 0.47 4.22
C GLY A 431 34.11 1.31 5.43
N THR A 432 32.90 1.14 5.94
CA THR A 432 32.41 1.82 7.14
C THR A 432 31.56 0.87 7.99
N THR A 433 31.17 1.31 9.19
CA THR A 433 30.19 0.61 10.02
C THR A 433 28.90 1.40 10.03
N ARG A 434 27.81 0.81 9.53
CA ARG A 434 26.45 1.39 9.54
C ARG A 434 25.42 0.28 9.79
N ASN A 435 24.35 0.62 10.50
CA ASN A 435 23.21 -0.28 10.74
C ASN A 435 23.60 -1.68 11.27
N GLY A 436 24.63 -1.73 12.14
CA GLY A 436 25.12 -2.97 12.75
C GLY A 436 26.02 -3.82 11.84
N ILE A 437 26.31 -3.39 10.61
CA ILE A 437 27.17 -4.08 9.65
C ILE A 437 28.47 -3.29 9.48
N THR A 438 29.61 -3.97 9.43
CA THR A 438 30.91 -3.38 9.11
C THR A 438 31.37 -3.88 7.75
N THR A 439 31.55 -2.97 6.80
CA THR A 439 32.07 -3.27 5.47
C THR A 439 33.58 -3.04 5.41
N LEU A 440 34.24 -3.63 4.41
CA LEU A 440 35.68 -3.56 4.23
C LEU A 440 36.04 -2.50 3.17
N SER A 441 37.17 -1.82 3.36
CA SER A 441 37.77 -1.02 2.30
C SER A 441 38.40 -1.92 1.25
N TYR A 442 38.40 -1.48 0.00
CA TYR A 442 39.06 -2.19 -1.10
C TYR A 442 39.70 -1.21 -2.10
N GLY A 443 40.65 -1.74 -2.88
CA GLY A 443 41.31 -1.00 -3.96
C GLY A 443 40.46 -0.93 -5.22
N ALA A 444 41.13 -0.78 -6.37
CA ALA A 444 40.44 -0.70 -7.65
C ALA A 444 39.67 -1.99 -7.97
N TRP A 445 38.42 -1.86 -8.41
CA TRP A 445 37.56 -2.98 -8.82
C TRP A 445 36.75 -2.64 -10.07
N SER A 446 36.32 -3.68 -10.79
CA SER A 446 35.83 -3.53 -12.18
C SER A 446 34.32 -3.25 -12.32
N GLY A 447 33.52 -3.48 -11.27
CA GLY A 447 32.09 -3.20 -11.29
C GLY A 447 31.51 -3.00 -9.90
N SER A 448 30.40 -2.30 -9.82
CA SER A 448 29.77 -1.95 -8.55
C SER A 448 28.25 -2.12 -8.63
N TYR A 449 27.59 -2.01 -7.49
CA TYR A 449 26.17 -1.71 -7.43
C TYR A 449 25.85 -0.69 -6.34
N SER A 450 24.73 0.00 -6.50
CA SER A 450 24.06 0.78 -5.46
C SER A 450 22.70 0.14 -5.14
N LEU A 451 22.18 0.42 -3.95
CA LEU A 451 20.97 -0.22 -3.44
C LEU A 451 19.92 0.85 -3.11
N THR A 452 18.68 0.58 -3.47
CA THR A 452 17.49 1.34 -3.05
C THR A 452 16.40 0.36 -2.61
N PRO A 453 15.39 0.79 -1.85
CA PRO A 453 14.29 -0.09 -1.46
C PRO A 453 13.61 -0.76 -2.67
#